data_AF-A0A957M668-F1
#
_entry.id   AF-A0A957M668-F1
#
_cell.length_a   1.000
_cell.length_b   1.000
_cell.length_c   1.000
_cell.angle_alpha   90.00
_cell.angle_beta   90.00
_cell.angle_gamma   90.00
#
_symmetry.space_group_name_H-M   'P 1'
#
loop_
_entity.id
_entity.type
_entity.pdbx_description
1 polymer ?
#
loop_
_entity_poly.entity_id
_entity_poly.type
_entity_poly.pdbx_seq_one_letter_code
_entity_poly.pdbx_strand_id
1 'polypeptide(L)' 'SELDLEPNDVLMICSDGLWDMLPDVEIARLLLAYQDLETLAAAMIEAANAAGGEDNISVALAHIGGDV' A
#
# COMPACT_ATOMS: atom_id res chain seq x y z
N SER A 1 -9.96 -10.88 -15.72
CA SER A 1 -11.06 -10.73 -14.76
C SER A 1 -11.19 -9.26 -14.46
N GLU A 2 -12.41 -8.74 -14.40
CA GLU A 2 -12.65 -7.42 -13.80
C GLU A 2 -12.67 -7.57 -12.27
N LEU A 3 -12.25 -6.53 -11.57
CA LEU A 3 -12.28 -6.46 -10.11
C LEU A 3 -13.39 -5.48 -9.73
N ASP A 4 -14.41 -5.96 -9.04
CA ASP A 4 -15.46 -5.11 -8.48
C ASP A 4 -14.93 -4.45 -7.20
N LEU A 5 -15.01 -3.12 -7.14
CA LEU A 5 -14.58 -2.34 -5.99
C LEU A 5 -15.80 -1.87 -5.19
N GLU A 6 -15.75 -2.02 -3.88
CA GLU A 6 -16.83 -1.64 -2.96
C GLU A 6 -16.51 -0.30 -2.27
N PRO A 7 -17.54 0.43 -1.80
CA PRO A 7 -17.33 1.61 -0.96
C PRO A 7 -16.46 1.32 0.25
N ASN A 8 -15.56 2.25 0.56
CA ASN A 8 -14.56 2.15 1.65
C ASN A 8 -13.40 1.19 1.38
N ASP A 9 -13.30 0.60 0.19
CA ASP A 9 -12.09 -0.12 -0.21
C ASP A 9 -10.89 0.82 -0.34
N VAL A 10 -9.70 0.25 -0.13
CA VAL A 10 -8.42 0.87 -0.48
C VAL A 10 -7.81 0.12 -1.64
N LEU A 11 -7.73 0.76 -2.80
CA LEU A 11 -7.00 0.24 -3.94
C LEU A 11 -5.52 0.62 -3.80
N MET A 12 -4.65 -0.39 -3.84
CA MET A 12 -3.20 -0.23 -3.87
C MET A 12 -2.63 -0.73 -5.19
N ILE A 13 -1.81 0.11 -5.83
CA ILE A 13 -0.98 -0.25 -6.98
C ILE A 13 0.46 0.05 -6.60
N CYS A 14 1.37 -0.90 -6.81
CA CYS A 14 2.78 -0.73 -6.47
C CYS A 14 3.72 -1.35 -7.51
N SER A 15 4.98 -0.92 -7.50
CA SER A 15 6.06 -1.59 -8.23
C SER A 15 6.56 -2.83 -7.48
N ASP A 16 7.29 -3.69 -8.19
CA ASP A 16 8.10 -4.80 -7.66
C ASP A 16 9.06 -4.38 -6.57
N GLY A 17 9.69 -3.21 -6.70
CA GLY A 17 10.51 -2.63 -5.62
C GLY A 17 9.81 -2.53 -4.26
N LEU A 18 8.45 -2.51 -4.21
CA LEU A 18 7.71 -2.59 -2.94
C LEU A 18 7.44 -4.04 -2.50
N TRP A 19 6.76 -4.84 -3.32
CA TRP A 19 6.25 -6.14 -2.89
C TRP A 19 7.32 -7.24 -2.81
N ASP A 20 8.48 -7.04 -3.45
CA ASP A 20 9.66 -7.89 -3.21
C ASP A 20 10.27 -7.65 -1.82
N MET A 21 10.19 -6.40 -1.32
CA MET A 21 10.73 -6.00 0.00
C MET A 21 9.75 -6.28 1.14
N LEU A 22 8.45 -6.13 0.89
CA LEU A 22 7.40 -6.28 1.89
C LEU A 22 6.51 -7.48 1.58
N PRO A 23 6.50 -8.52 2.43
CA PRO A 23 5.57 -9.63 2.26
C PRO A 23 4.12 -9.17 2.51
N ASP A 24 3.16 -9.84 1.89
CA ASP A 24 1.71 -9.51 1.98
C ASP A 24 1.22 -9.25 3.42
N VAL A 25 1.74 -9.99 4.40
CA VAL A 25 1.37 -9.81 5.82
C VAL A 25 1.76 -8.44 6.36
N GLU A 26 2.90 -7.88 5.94
CA GLU A 26 3.35 -6.56 6.38
C GLU A 26 2.58 -5.46 5.65
N ILE A 27 2.30 -5.66 4.36
CA ILE A 27 1.42 -4.78 3.59
C ILE A 27 0.03 -4.70 4.25
N ALA A 28 -0.56 -5.85 4.59
CA ALA A 28 -1.84 -5.91 5.29
C ALA A 28 -1.78 -5.24 6.66
N ARG A 29 -0.69 -5.43 7.41
CA ARG A 29 -0.48 -4.75 8.71
C ARG A 29 -0.47 -3.23 8.56
N LEU A 30 0.21 -2.71 7.55
CA LEU A 30 0.27 -1.27 7.27
C LEU A 30 -1.11 -0.73 6.85
N LEU A 31 -1.81 -1.42 5.94
CA LEU A 31 -3.17 -1.06 5.52
C LEU A 31 -4.16 -0.97 6.70
N LEU A 32 -4.00 -1.81 7.71
CA LEU A 32 -4.84 -1.78 8.92
C LEU A 32 -4.40 -0.75 9.97
N ALA A 33 -3.13 -0.30 9.92
CA ALA A 33 -2.55 0.59 10.91
C ALA A 33 -2.81 2.08 10.62
N TYR A 34 -3.01 2.44 9.34
CA TYR A 34 -3.13 3.82 8.91
C TYR A 34 -4.43 4.04 8.12
N GLN A 35 -5.21 5.04 8.53
CA GLN A 35 -6.41 5.47 7.79
C GLN A 35 -6.11 6.57 6.77
N ASP A 36 -5.09 7.39 7.03
CA ASP A 36 -4.65 8.43 6.11
C ASP A 36 -3.71 7.84 5.04
N LEU A 37 -4.07 8.01 3.76
CA LEU A 37 -3.33 7.41 2.65
C LEU A 37 -1.93 8.00 2.45
N GLU A 38 -1.74 9.29 2.76
CA GLU A 38 -0.42 9.92 2.65
C GLU A 38 0.55 9.31 3.67
N THR A 39 0.10 9.19 4.91
CA THR A 39 0.85 8.53 5.99
C THR A 39 1.09 7.05 5.67
N LEU A 40 0.09 6.34 5.16
CA LEU A 40 0.22 4.94 4.76
C LEU A 40 1.27 4.76 3.65
N ALA A 41 1.22 5.61 2.61
CA ALA A 41 2.20 5.58 1.53
C ALA A 41 3.62 5.82 2.07
N ALA A 42 3.81 6.83 2.91
CA ALA A 42 5.11 7.12 3.52
C ALA A 42 5.61 5.92 4.34
N ALA A 43 4.76 5.31 5.18
CA ALA A 43 5.11 4.15 5.99
C ALA A 43 5.49 2.93 5.13
N MET A 44 4.80 2.71 4.00
CA MET A 44 5.14 1.66 3.03
C MET A 44 6.51 1.88 2.39
N ILE A 45 6.82 3.11 1.98
CA ILE A 45 8.14 3.47 1.44
C ILE A 45 9.24 3.29 2.49
N GLU A 46 9.01 3.75 3.73
CA GLU A 46 9.98 3.60 4.82
C GLU A 46 10.24 2.14 5.15
N ALA A 47 9.18 1.32 5.24
CA ALA A 47 9.30 -0.10 5.54
C ALA A 47 10.06 -0.86 4.43
N ALA A 48 9.76 -0.59 3.16
CA ALA A 48 10.45 -1.23 2.03
C ALA A 48 11.94 -0.83 1.96
N ASN A 49 12.27 0.44 2.21
CA ASN A 49 13.65 0.89 2.33
C ASN A 49 14.38 0.22 3.51
N ALA A 50 13.72 0.08 4.66
CA ALA A 50 14.29 -0.56 5.84
C ALA A 50 14.54 -2.08 5.65
N ALA A 51 13.77 -2.71 4.76
CA ALA A 51 13.92 -4.13 4.40
C ALA A 51 15.07 -4.41 3.40
N GLY A 52 15.65 -3.37 2.80
CA GLY A 52 16.81 -3.49 1.90
C GLY A 52 16.86 -2.39 0.85
N GLY A 53 15.70 -1.99 0.32
CA GLY A 53 15.59 -0.92 -0.68
C GLY A 53 16.39 -1.18 -1.95
N GLU A 54 16.31 -2.41 -2.48
CA GLU A 54 17.17 -2.87 -3.58
C GLU A 54 16.81 -2.30 -4.96
N ASP A 55 15.60 -1.74 -5.12
CA ASP A 55 15.12 -1.11 -6.36
C ASP A 55 14.28 0.15 -6.09
N ASN A 56 13.85 0.83 -7.14
CA ASN A 56 12.95 1.98 -7.09
C ASN A 56 11.57 1.58 -6.57
N ILE A 57 11.17 2.20 -5.46
CA ILE A 57 9.89 1.92 -4.81
C ILE A 57 8.86 2.95 -5.28
N SER A 58 7.70 2.49 -5.74
CA SER A 58 6.56 3.34 -6.07
C SER A 58 5.27 2.68 -5.59
N VAL A 59 4.38 3.49 -5.00
CA VAL A 59 3.05 3.07 -4.55
C VAL A 59 2.04 4.17 -4.84
N ALA A 60 0.84 3.78 -5.28
CA ALA A 60 -0.32 4.64 -5.44
C ALA A 60 -1.48 4.03 -4.65
N LEU A 61 -2.15 4.86 -3.86
CA LEU A 61 -3.26 4.47 -3.00
C LEU A 61 -4.48 5.32 -3.37
N ALA A 62 -5.65 4.71 -3.40
CA ALA A 62 -6.91 5.40 -3.61
C ALA A 62 -8.00 4.83 -2.71
N HIS A 63 -8.75 5.72 -2.06
CA HIS A 63 -10.00 5.34 -1.43
C HIS A 63 -11.09 5.24 -2.49
N ILE A 64 -11.82 4.14 -2.45
CA ILE A 64 -13.03 3.97 -3.23
C ILE A 64 -14.16 4.62 -2.45
N GLY A 65 -14.86 5.56 -3.11
CA GLY A 65 -15.82 6.45 -2.47
C GLY A 65 -16.81 5.72 -1.56
N GLY A 66 -17.08 6.32 -0.40
CA GLY A 66 -17.89 5.78 0.69
C GLY A 66 -17.86 6.77 1.86
N ASP A 67 -18.65 6.53 2.90
CA ASP A 67 -18.66 7.40 4.08
C ASP A 67 -17.37 7.19 4.90
N VAL A 68 -16.47 8.19 4.86
CA VAL A 68 -15.26 8.27 5.70
C VAL A 68 -15.55 8.82 7.10
#